data_AF-A0AAU6M916-F1
#
_entry.id   AF-A0AAU6M916-F1
#
_cell.length_a   1.000
_cell.length_b   1.000
_cell.length_c   1.000
_cell.angle_alpha   90.00
_cell.angle_beta   90.00
_cell.angle_gamma   90.00
#
_symmetry.space_group_name_H-M   'P 1'
#
loop_
_entity.id
_entity.type
_entity.pdbx_description
1 polymer ?
#
loop_
_entity_poly.entity_id
_entity_poly.type
_entity_poly.pdbx_seq_one_letter_code
_entity_poly.pdbx_strand_id
1 'polypeptide(L)'
;MPATGTYRRRTSSSLTRRLIAVGTGAAALMLPLIGAHAASAAPTQTVAAAPAAAYTNDLDGWIKKSLAVMAEHGIPGSYDGIHRNVMRESSGNPLAINNWDSNAAAGTPSKGLLQIIDPTFRAYHVPGTAMDSYDPVANITAACNYAADKYGSIDNVNSAY
;
A
#
# COMPACT_ATOMS: atom_id res chain seq x y z
N MET A 1 -48.96 -13.83 13.13
CA MET A 1 -48.91 -12.57 13.91
C MET A 1 -47.65 -11.82 13.53
N PRO A 2 -47.67 -10.77 12.69
CA PRO A 2 -46.50 -9.93 12.45
C PRO A 2 -46.50 -8.72 13.39
N ALA A 3 -45.37 -8.42 14.03
CA ALA A 3 -45.17 -7.23 14.86
C ALA A 3 -43.93 -6.44 14.39
N THR A 4 -44.22 -5.47 13.51
CA THR A 4 -43.81 -4.07 13.41
C THR A 4 -42.67 -3.48 14.28
N GLY A 5 -41.78 -2.74 13.61
CA GLY A 5 -41.21 -1.45 14.07
C GLY A 5 -39.68 -1.44 14.31
N THR A 6 -38.88 -0.42 13.99
CA THR A 6 -39.05 0.88 13.31
C THR A 6 -37.67 1.37 12.83
N TYR A 7 -37.66 2.22 11.81
CA TYR A 7 -36.51 2.91 11.21
C TYR A 7 -35.77 3.86 12.18
N ARG A 8 -34.44 3.96 12.07
CA ARG A 8 -33.70 5.21 12.35
C ARG A 8 -32.67 5.52 11.26
N ARG A 9 -33.04 6.49 10.43
CA ARG A 9 -32.18 7.26 9.51
C ARG A 9 -31.30 8.20 10.36
N ARG A 10 -29.99 8.25 10.12
CA ARG A 10 -29.13 9.34 10.62
C ARG A 10 -28.37 9.97 9.46
N THR A 11 -28.24 11.28 9.56
CA THR A 11 -28.18 12.26 8.49
C THR A 11 -26.75 12.62 8.10
N SER A 12 -26.59 12.94 6.82
CA SER A 12 -25.43 13.55 6.19
C SER A 12 -25.06 14.91 6.79
N SER A 13 -23.78 15.24 6.81
CA SER A 13 -23.30 16.62 6.82
C SER A 13 -21.96 16.73 6.10
N SER A 14 -21.99 17.31 4.90
CA SER A 14 -20.82 17.67 4.10
C SER A 14 -20.39 19.08 4.48
N LEU A 15 -19.23 19.23 5.12
CA LEU A 15 -18.64 20.53 5.43
C LEU A 15 -17.71 20.97 4.31
N THR A 16 -18.29 21.69 3.35
CA THR A 16 -17.57 22.44 2.32
C THR A 16 -17.10 23.76 2.94
N ARG A 17 -15.78 23.95 3.13
CA ARG A 17 -15.22 25.23 3.57
C ARG A 17 -14.60 25.96 2.40
N ARG A 18 -15.32 26.95 1.88
CA ARG A 18 -14.82 27.94 0.91
C ARG A 18 -14.03 29.02 1.66
N LEU A 19 -12.89 29.41 1.13
CA LEU A 19 -12.19 30.64 1.49
C LEU A 19 -11.98 31.46 0.21
N ILE A 20 -12.61 32.61 0.15
CA ILE A 20 -12.26 33.72 -0.75
C ILE A 20 -12.13 34.94 0.16
N ALA A 21 -10.97 35.57 0.16
CA ALA A 21 -10.78 36.93 0.63
C ALA A 21 -9.76 37.60 -0.29
N VAL A 22 -10.29 38.42 -1.20
CA VAL A 22 -9.55 39.41 -1.99
C VAL A 22 -9.38 40.64 -1.10
N GLY A 23 -8.15 41.13 -0.97
CA GLY A 23 -7.83 42.36 -0.25
C GLY A 23 -6.66 43.08 -0.91
N THR A 24 -6.98 44.11 -1.69
CA THR A 24 -6.06 45.13 -2.19
C THR A 24 -5.74 46.14 -1.09
N GLY A 25 -4.47 46.51 -0.89
CA GLY A 25 -4.17 47.72 -0.11
C GLY A 25 -2.75 47.86 0.46
N ALA A 26 -1.93 48.62 -0.28
CA ALA A 26 -0.94 49.60 0.18
C ALA A 26 0.27 49.19 1.06
N ALA A 27 1.45 49.54 0.53
CA ALA A 27 2.76 49.51 1.15
C ALA A 27 2.94 50.58 2.24
N ALA A 28 3.69 50.24 3.29
CA ALA A 28 4.41 51.20 4.13
C ALA A 28 5.75 50.58 4.58
N LEU A 29 6.81 51.31 4.29
CA LEU A 29 8.22 50.93 4.42
C LEU A 29 8.74 51.51 5.74
N MET A 30 9.10 50.67 6.73
CA MET A 30 9.97 51.04 7.86
C MET A 30 10.54 49.78 8.55
N LEU A 31 11.87 49.64 8.51
CA LEU A 31 12.67 48.84 9.45
C LEU A 31 13.12 49.78 10.59
N PRO A 32 13.28 49.32 11.85
CA PRO A 32 14.54 48.65 12.18
C PRO A 32 14.48 47.56 13.29
N LEU A 33 15.42 46.63 13.16
CA LEU A 33 16.33 46.10 14.21
C LEU A 33 15.75 45.40 15.46
N ILE A 34 15.92 44.07 15.44
CA ILE A 34 16.33 43.17 16.54
C ILE A 34 15.42 43.10 17.79
N GLY A 35 14.71 41.97 17.87
CA GLY A 35 14.11 41.43 19.09
C GLY A 35 13.78 39.96 18.88
N ALA A 36 14.78 39.09 19.01
CA ALA A 36 14.68 37.66 18.79
C ALA A 36 13.61 37.02 19.69
N HIS A 37 12.46 36.67 19.11
CA HIS A 37 11.54 35.71 19.70
C HIS A 37 12.18 34.32 19.57
N ALA A 38 12.80 33.84 20.64
CA ALA A 38 13.14 32.43 20.77
C ALA A 38 11.84 31.63 20.96
N ALA A 39 11.15 31.33 19.86
CA ALA A 39 10.20 30.24 19.84
C ALA A 39 11.02 28.95 20.02
N SER A 40 10.95 28.36 21.22
CA SER A 40 11.52 27.05 21.48
C SER A 40 10.79 26.02 20.61
N ALA A 41 11.36 25.70 19.45
CA ALA A 41 10.95 24.55 18.65
C ALA A 41 11.10 23.31 19.54
N ALA A 42 9.99 22.64 19.84
CA ALA A 42 10.02 21.33 20.45
C ALA A 42 10.92 20.43 19.57
N PRO A 43 11.86 19.66 20.15
CA PRO A 43 12.62 18.72 19.36
C PRO A 43 11.62 17.72 18.77
N THR A 44 11.43 17.80 17.45
CA THR A 44 10.90 16.68 16.68
C THR A 44 11.85 15.53 16.96
N GLN A 45 11.41 14.61 17.80
CA GLN A 45 12.09 13.35 18.01
C GLN A 45 12.19 12.69 16.63
N THR A 46 13.38 12.74 16.04
CA THR A 46 13.72 11.84 14.95
C THR A 46 13.55 10.45 15.53
N VAL A 47 12.42 9.80 15.21
CA VAL A 47 12.28 8.36 15.43
C VAL A 47 13.46 7.78 14.68
N ALA A 48 14.46 7.32 15.43
CA ALA A 48 15.60 6.64 14.88
C ALA A 48 15.04 5.49 14.03
N ALA A 49 15.24 5.58 12.71
CA ALA A 49 14.90 4.51 11.80
C ALA A 49 15.59 3.26 12.35
N ALA A 50 14.79 2.26 12.69
CA ALA A 50 15.28 0.97 13.12
C ALA A 50 16.32 0.48 12.09
N PRO A 51 17.42 -0.16 12.51
CA PRO A 51 18.41 -0.68 11.57
C PRO A 51 17.68 -1.55 10.55
N ALA A 52 17.85 -1.22 9.27
CA ALA A 52 17.24 -1.97 8.18
C ALA A 52 17.63 -3.43 8.35
N ALA A 53 16.65 -4.30 8.65
CA ALA A 53 16.91 -5.72 8.76
C ALA A 53 17.57 -6.18 7.45
N ALA A 54 18.71 -6.86 7.57
CA ALA A 54 19.35 -7.44 6.40
C ALA A 54 18.51 -8.63 5.95
N TYR A 55 17.74 -8.44 4.88
CA TYR A 55 16.98 -9.51 4.24
C TYR A 55 17.88 -10.27 3.26
N THR A 56 17.78 -11.59 3.26
CA THR A 56 18.44 -12.44 2.27
C THR A 56 17.86 -12.21 0.87
N ASN A 57 18.64 -12.49 -0.17
CA ASN A 57 18.17 -12.39 -1.56
C ASN A 57 17.63 -13.74 -2.06
N ASP A 58 16.66 -14.26 -1.34
CA ASP A 58 15.97 -15.52 -1.60
C ASP A 58 14.50 -15.41 -1.17
N LEU A 59 13.72 -16.48 -1.39
CA LEU A 59 12.29 -16.47 -1.10
C LEU A 59 11.97 -16.07 0.35
N ASP A 60 12.72 -16.59 1.33
CA ASP A 60 12.52 -16.25 2.75
C ASP A 60 12.75 -14.76 3.00
N GLY A 61 13.85 -14.21 2.48
CA GLY A 61 14.17 -12.80 2.63
C GLY A 61 13.18 -11.88 1.91
N TRP A 62 12.73 -12.25 0.72
CA TRP A 62 11.70 -11.50 -0.01
C TRP A 62 10.36 -11.49 0.72
N ILE A 63 9.93 -12.63 1.29
CA ILE A 63 8.69 -12.69 2.08
C ILE A 63 8.84 -11.83 3.35
N LYS A 64 9.94 -11.96 4.10
CA LYS A 64 10.17 -11.16 5.32
C LYS A 64 10.22 -9.66 5.04
N LYS A 65 10.86 -9.26 3.95
CA LYS A 65 10.90 -7.86 3.53
C LYS A 65 9.50 -7.37 3.14
N SER A 66 8.74 -8.18 2.42
CA SER A 66 7.36 -7.84 2.05
C SER A 66 6.48 -7.71 3.29
N LEU A 67 6.60 -8.60 4.28
CA LEU A 67 5.86 -8.51 5.54
C LEU A 67 6.18 -7.23 6.31
N ALA A 68 7.43 -6.76 6.29
CA ALA A 68 7.80 -5.49 6.91
C ALA A 68 7.12 -4.31 6.21
N VAL A 69 7.16 -4.26 4.87
CA VAL A 69 6.46 -3.23 4.10
C VAL A 69 4.94 -3.32 4.33
N MET A 70 4.36 -4.52 4.30
CA MET A 70 2.95 -4.74 4.57
C MET A 70 2.54 -4.22 5.96
N ALA A 71 3.36 -4.44 6.98
CA ALA A 71 3.11 -3.95 8.34
C ALA A 71 3.10 -2.42 8.41
N GLU A 72 4.01 -1.74 7.70
CA GLU A 72 4.04 -0.27 7.61
C GLU A 72 2.77 0.30 6.96
N HIS A 73 2.17 -0.45 6.03
CA HIS A 73 0.99 -0.04 5.27
C HIS A 73 -0.34 -0.64 5.79
N GLY A 74 -0.31 -1.40 6.90
CA GLY A 74 -1.51 -2.01 7.47
C GLY A 74 -2.12 -3.13 6.62
N ILE A 75 -1.33 -3.80 5.78
CA ILE A 75 -1.76 -4.89 4.92
C ILE A 75 -1.62 -6.21 5.70
N PRO A 76 -2.70 -6.95 5.96
CA PRO A 76 -2.64 -8.22 6.68
C PRO A 76 -2.05 -9.35 5.83
N GLY A 77 -1.30 -10.23 6.48
CA GLY A 77 -0.81 -11.49 5.91
C GLY A 77 0.21 -12.18 6.79
N SER A 78 0.39 -13.48 6.59
CA SER A 78 1.40 -14.28 7.28
C SER A 78 2.50 -14.79 6.35
N TYR A 79 3.62 -15.24 6.92
CA TYR A 79 4.69 -15.87 6.15
C TYR A 79 4.19 -17.13 5.42
N ASP A 80 3.50 -18.03 6.13
CA ASP A 80 2.94 -19.26 5.58
C ASP A 80 1.85 -18.97 4.54
N GLY A 81 1.05 -17.93 4.86
CA GLY A 81 0.33 -17.03 3.96
C GLY A 81 0.88 -16.96 2.56
N ILE A 82 1.96 -16.20 2.48
CA ILE A 82 2.62 -15.83 1.24
C ILE A 82 3.31 -17.05 0.64
N HIS A 83 4.07 -17.80 1.45
CA HIS A 83 4.87 -18.93 1.01
C HIS A 83 4.02 -19.99 0.27
N ARG A 84 2.88 -20.40 0.83
CA ARG A 84 2.03 -21.43 0.19
C ARG A 84 1.50 -20.96 -1.17
N ASN A 85 1.13 -19.68 -1.29
CA ASN A 85 0.60 -19.13 -2.53
C ASN A 85 1.72 -19.02 -3.56
N VAL A 86 2.90 -18.50 -3.19
CA VAL A 86 4.07 -18.43 -4.07
C VAL A 86 4.45 -19.80 -4.62
N MET A 87 4.48 -20.83 -3.76
CA MET A 87 4.82 -22.18 -4.19
C MET A 87 3.81 -22.76 -5.18
N ARG A 88 2.52 -22.43 -5.04
CA ARG A 88 1.47 -22.85 -5.98
C ARG A 88 1.53 -22.09 -7.30
N GLU A 89 1.76 -20.78 -7.27
CA GLU A 89 1.72 -19.91 -8.45
C GLU A 89 2.97 -20.03 -9.34
N SER A 90 4.16 -20.09 -8.73
CA SER A 90 5.42 -19.96 -9.45
C SER A 90 6.51 -20.95 -9.03
N SER A 91 6.23 -21.80 -8.03
CA SER A 91 7.26 -22.63 -7.39
C SER A 91 8.47 -21.82 -6.88
N GLY A 92 8.24 -20.54 -6.52
CA GLY A 92 9.29 -19.63 -6.06
C GLY A 92 10.10 -18.95 -7.17
N ASN A 93 9.68 -19.04 -8.43
CA ASN A 93 10.38 -18.39 -9.54
C ASN A 93 9.90 -16.92 -9.73
N PRO A 94 10.73 -15.91 -9.42
CA PRO A 94 10.33 -14.50 -9.56
C PRO A 94 10.20 -14.05 -11.02
N LEU A 95 10.71 -14.83 -11.99
CA LEU A 95 10.62 -14.55 -13.41
C LEU A 95 9.53 -15.37 -14.13
N ALA A 96 8.65 -16.02 -13.37
CA ALA A 96 7.54 -16.79 -13.95
C ALA A 96 6.62 -15.90 -14.79
N ILE A 97 6.20 -16.41 -15.96
CA ILE A 97 5.26 -15.74 -16.86
C ILE A 97 4.28 -16.75 -17.46
N ASN A 98 2.99 -16.43 -17.42
CA ASN A 98 1.96 -17.18 -18.11
C ASN A 98 1.71 -16.59 -19.51
N ASN A 99 1.89 -17.39 -20.57
CA ASN A 99 1.71 -16.96 -21.95
C ASN A 99 0.56 -17.68 -22.69
N TRP A 100 -0.27 -18.46 -22.00
CA TRP A 100 -1.25 -19.34 -22.65
C TRP A 100 -2.71 -19.03 -22.33
N ASP A 101 -2.99 -18.17 -21.36
CA ASP A 101 -4.35 -17.83 -20.95
C ASP A 101 -4.95 -16.64 -21.72
N SER A 102 -6.19 -16.28 -21.39
CA SER A 102 -6.88 -15.14 -21.99
C SER A 102 -6.20 -13.80 -21.69
N ASN A 103 -5.52 -13.68 -20.56
CA ASN A 103 -4.81 -12.46 -20.18
C ASN A 103 -3.56 -12.28 -21.04
N ALA A 104 -2.82 -13.36 -21.30
CA ALA A 104 -1.71 -13.40 -22.23
C ALA A 104 -2.17 -13.06 -23.65
N ALA A 105 -3.29 -13.63 -24.10
CA ALA A 105 -3.90 -13.30 -25.39
C ALA A 105 -4.32 -11.81 -25.49
N ALA A 106 -4.74 -11.22 -24.36
CA ALA A 106 -5.06 -9.80 -24.25
C ALA A 106 -3.83 -8.89 -24.07
N GLY A 107 -2.61 -9.45 -24.03
CA GLY A 107 -1.36 -8.69 -23.89
C GLY A 107 -0.99 -8.30 -22.46
N THR A 108 -1.70 -8.81 -21.45
CA THR A 108 -1.42 -8.57 -20.03
C THR A 108 -1.17 -9.90 -19.29
N PRO A 109 -0.11 -10.65 -19.66
CA PRO A 109 0.17 -11.93 -19.03
C PRO A 109 0.43 -11.79 -17.53
N SER A 110 0.04 -12.81 -16.76
CA SER A 110 0.39 -12.94 -15.34
C SER A 110 1.89 -13.15 -15.14
N LYS A 111 2.46 -12.49 -14.14
CA LYS A 111 3.92 -12.42 -13.91
C LYS A 111 4.32 -12.56 -12.44
N GLY A 112 5.55 -13.03 -12.26
CA GLY A 112 6.25 -13.04 -10.98
C GLY A 112 5.76 -14.10 -10.00
N LEU A 113 6.16 -13.94 -8.74
CA LEU A 113 6.00 -14.95 -7.70
C LEU A 113 4.54 -15.35 -7.44
N LEU A 114 3.62 -14.39 -7.51
CA LEU A 114 2.19 -14.60 -7.26
C LEU A 114 1.32 -14.42 -8.52
N GLN A 115 1.92 -14.49 -9.70
CA GLN A 115 1.21 -14.52 -10.99
C GLN A 115 0.13 -13.43 -11.15
N ILE A 116 0.43 -12.20 -10.72
CA ILE A 116 -0.47 -11.06 -10.88
C ILE A 116 -0.31 -10.43 -12.27
N ILE A 117 -1.41 -9.94 -12.84
CA ILE A 117 -1.41 -9.19 -14.11
C ILE A 117 -1.00 -7.73 -13.90
N ASP A 118 -0.44 -7.10 -14.94
CA ASP A 118 0.07 -5.72 -14.88
C ASP A 118 -0.97 -4.68 -14.39
N PRO A 119 -2.24 -4.69 -14.85
CA PRO A 119 -3.25 -3.75 -14.35
C PRO A 119 -3.49 -3.88 -12.84
N THR A 120 -3.50 -5.10 -12.32
CA THR A 120 -3.68 -5.37 -10.88
C THR A 120 -2.45 -4.95 -10.10
N PHE A 121 -1.24 -5.28 -10.57
CA PHE A 121 0.01 -4.83 -9.95
C PHE A 121 0.04 -3.31 -9.79
N ARG A 122 -0.31 -2.58 -10.85
CA ARG A 122 -0.33 -1.12 -10.83
C ARG A 122 -1.39 -0.54 -9.91
N ALA A 123 -2.58 -1.14 -9.86
CA ALA A 123 -3.67 -0.68 -9.01
C ALA A 123 -3.41 -0.89 -7.51
N TYR A 124 -2.67 -1.96 -7.16
CA TYR A 124 -2.40 -2.36 -5.78
C TYR A 124 -0.93 -2.20 -5.37
N HIS A 125 -0.13 -1.50 -6.18
CA HIS A 125 1.26 -1.19 -5.88
C HIS A 125 1.37 -0.48 -4.54
N VAL A 126 2.37 -0.87 -3.75
CA VAL A 126 2.61 -0.29 -2.43
C VAL A 126 3.82 0.63 -2.50
N PRO A 127 3.67 1.92 -2.16
CA PRO A 127 4.77 2.87 -2.15
C PRO A 127 5.97 2.36 -1.34
N GLY A 128 7.19 2.63 -1.81
CA GLY A 128 8.41 2.11 -1.19
C GLY A 128 8.90 0.77 -1.76
N THR A 129 8.13 0.14 -2.65
CA THR A 129 8.57 -1.02 -3.46
C THR A 129 8.86 -0.63 -4.91
N ALA A 130 9.58 -1.49 -5.65
CA ALA A 130 9.90 -1.24 -7.05
C ALA A 130 8.63 -1.17 -7.92
N MET A 131 8.68 -0.41 -9.01
CA MET A 131 7.63 -0.38 -10.05
C MET A 131 7.89 -1.46 -11.11
N ASP A 132 8.19 -2.68 -10.66
CA ASP A 132 8.42 -3.84 -11.52
C ASP A 132 7.70 -5.07 -10.94
N SER A 133 6.87 -5.73 -11.75
CA SER A 133 6.15 -6.93 -11.36
C SER A 133 7.07 -8.16 -11.21
N TYR A 134 8.29 -8.12 -11.75
CA TYR A 134 9.30 -9.16 -11.52
C TYR A 134 10.15 -8.93 -10.27
N ASP A 135 10.09 -7.74 -9.67
CA ASP A 135 10.71 -7.54 -8.36
C ASP A 135 9.94 -8.35 -7.32
N PRO A 136 10.60 -9.28 -6.60
CA PRO A 136 9.90 -10.25 -5.77
C PRO A 136 9.15 -9.57 -4.61
N VAL A 137 9.71 -8.49 -4.05
CA VAL A 137 9.09 -7.77 -2.93
C VAL A 137 7.89 -6.97 -3.43
N ALA A 138 8.03 -6.24 -4.54
CA ALA A 138 6.93 -5.50 -5.13
C ALA A 138 5.78 -6.43 -5.54
N ASN A 139 6.09 -7.57 -6.18
CA ASN A 139 5.11 -8.56 -6.60
C ASN A 139 4.34 -9.14 -5.39
N ILE A 140 5.06 -9.60 -4.36
CA ILE A 140 4.44 -10.13 -3.14
C ILE A 140 3.56 -9.07 -2.47
N THR A 141 4.11 -7.87 -2.27
CA THR A 141 3.43 -6.81 -1.52
C THR A 141 2.16 -6.35 -2.25
N ALA A 142 2.23 -6.15 -3.56
CA ALA A 142 1.06 -5.74 -4.36
C ALA A 142 -0.03 -6.84 -4.40
N ALA A 143 0.37 -8.11 -4.55
CA ALA A 143 -0.57 -9.23 -4.51
C ALA A 143 -1.24 -9.39 -3.13
N CYS A 144 -0.49 -9.18 -2.04
CA CYS A 144 -1.07 -9.21 -0.70
C CYS A 144 -2.03 -8.03 -0.46
N ASN A 145 -1.72 -6.86 -0.99
CA ASN A 145 -2.61 -5.70 -0.94
C ASN A 145 -3.92 -5.97 -1.70
N TYR A 146 -3.84 -6.57 -2.89
CA TYR A 146 -5.01 -7.07 -3.61
C TYR A 146 -5.80 -8.10 -2.80
N ALA A 147 -5.12 -9.07 -2.20
CA ALA A 147 -5.76 -10.11 -1.39
C ALA A 147 -6.44 -9.55 -0.14
N ALA A 148 -5.86 -8.53 0.48
CA ALA A 148 -6.46 -7.83 1.61
C ALA A 148 -7.76 -7.14 1.22
N ASP A 149 -7.81 -6.46 0.06
CA ASP A 149 -9.02 -5.80 -0.44
C ASP A 149 -10.12 -6.81 -0.82
N LYS A 150 -9.77 -7.93 -1.45
CA LYS A 150 -10.76 -8.91 -1.94
C LYS A 150 -11.17 -9.98 -0.94
N TYR A 151 -10.24 -10.42 -0.11
CA TYR A 151 -10.39 -11.60 0.73
C TYR A 151 -10.08 -11.31 2.22
N GLY A 152 -9.70 -10.08 2.56
CA GLY A 152 -9.35 -9.67 3.92
C GLY A 152 -7.91 -10.01 4.33
N SER A 153 -7.26 -10.98 3.69
CA SER A 153 -5.83 -11.31 3.85
C SER A 153 -5.40 -12.29 2.76
N ILE A 154 -4.10 -12.31 2.42
CA ILE A 154 -3.50 -13.40 1.64
C ILE A 154 -3.72 -14.77 2.31
N ASP A 155 -3.93 -14.82 3.63
CA ASP A 155 -4.20 -16.05 4.38
C ASP A 155 -5.53 -16.72 4.00
N ASN A 156 -6.46 -15.96 3.42
CA ASN A 156 -7.76 -16.48 2.99
C ASN A 156 -7.76 -16.93 1.51
N VAL A 157 -6.62 -16.81 0.82
CA VAL A 157 -6.48 -17.23 -0.58
C VAL A 157 -6.07 -18.70 -0.65
N ASN A 158 -6.99 -19.55 -1.12
CA ASN A 158 -6.80 -21.00 -1.21
C ASN A 158 -6.76 -21.53 -2.64
N SER A 159 -6.94 -20.65 -3.64
CA SER A 159 -6.95 -20.97 -5.07
C SER A 159 -5.82 -20.26 -5.79
N ALA A 160 -5.42 -20.79 -6.95
CA ALA A 160 -4.57 -20.07 -7.88
C ALA A 160 -5.22 -18.76 -8.37
N TYR A 161 -4.38 -17.78 -8.70
CA TYR A 161 -4.80 -16.46 -9.20
C TYR A 161 -5.24 -16.49 -10.66
#